data_AF-A0A1B6H610-F1
#
_entry.id   AF-A0A1B6H610-F1
#
_cell.length_a   1.000
_cell.length_b   1.000
_cell.length_c   1.000
_cell.angle_alpha   90.00
_cell.angle_beta   90.00
_cell.angle_gamma   90.00
#
_symmetry.space_group_name_H-M   'P 1'
#
loop_
_entity.id
_entity.type
_entity.pdbx_description
1 polymer ?
#
loop_
_entity_poly.entity_id
_entity_poly.type
_entity_poly.pdbx_seq_one_letter_code
_entity_poly.pdbx_strand_id
1 'polypeptide(L)'
;DVAIDSMESTIKKTGNNKIILVDLPIRYDLPLWSSVNKLQRKTNTAIKELCSKYDNVSIVVVSKAMRQLHTRHGLHLNSKGKKWLAKQICDAVVEVHEEISTPISSSPVTIEEVLREAPTPSSTSPVITASTPQLFLETVANKMKET
;
A
#
# COMPACT_ATOMS: atom_id res chain seq x y z
N ASP A 1 -13.40 10.55 17.12
CA ASP A 1 -13.73 11.70 16.22
C ASP A 1 -14.52 11.07 15.12
N VAL A 2 -15.77 11.49 14.91
CA VAL A 2 -16.73 10.76 14.07
C VAL A 2 -16.15 10.40 12.69
N ALA A 3 -15.33 11.27 12.10
CA ALA A 3 -14.67 10.99 10.83
C ALA A 3 -13.61 9.89 10.95
N ILE A 4 -12.75 9.96 11.97
CA ILE A 4 -11.72 8.94 12.24
C ILE A 4 -12.36 7.58 12.53
N ASP A 5 -13.42 7.57 13.36
CA ASP A 5 -14.12 6.36 13.76
C ASP A 5 -14.81 5.69 12.54
N SER A 6 -15.34 6.51 11.62
CA SER A 6 -15.90 6.04 10.35
C SER A 6 -14.83 5.48 9.39
N MET A 7 -13.66 6.14 9.30
CA MET A 7 -12.53 5.62 8.53
C MET A 7 -12.04 4.29 9.09
N GLU A 8 -11.90 4.16 10.41
CA GLU A 8 -11.52 2.92 11.07
C GLU A 8 -12.52 1.79 10.80
N SER A 9 -13.82 2.08 10.88
CA SER A 9 -14.87 1.11 10.54
C SER A 9 -14.75 0.64 9.09
N THR A 10 -14.41 1.54 8.17
CA THR A 10 -14.22 1.21 6.75
C THR A 10 -13.00 0.31 6.56
N ILE A 11 -11.87 0.64 7.17
CA ILE A 11 -10.64 -0.17 7.13
C ILE A 11 -10.91 -1.61 7.59
N LYS A 12 -11.61 -1.77 8.73
CA LYS A 12 -11.96 -3.08 9.27
C LYS A 12 -12.85 -3.89 8.33
N LYS A 13 -13.82 -3.24 7.66
CA LYS A 13 -14.73 -3.91 6.70
C LYS A 13 -14.02 -4.33 5.42
N THR A 14 -12.97 -3.63 5.02
CA THR A 14 -12.17 -3.91 3.81
C THR A 14 -10.80 -4.50 4.15
N GLY A 15 -10.68 -5.28 5.22
CA GLY A 15 -9.40 -5.76 5.76
C GLY A 15 -8.58 -6.65 4.80
N ASN A 16 -9.23 -7.25 3.80
CA ASN A 16 -8.56 -8.08 2.78
C ASN A 16 -8.00 -7.24 1.62
N ASN A 17 -8.20 -5.93 1.63
CA ASN A 17 -7.74 -5.02 0.60
C ASN A 17 -6.57 -4.19 1.13
N LYS A 18 -5.65 -3.84 0.24
CA LYS A 18 -4.69 -2.79 0.52
C LYS A 18 -5.37 -1.44 0.33
N ILE A 19 -5.22 -0.56 1.30
CA ILE A 19 -5.93 0.72 1.39
C ILE A 19 -4.90 1.83 1.33
N ILE A 20 -5.18 2.85 0.53
CA ILE A 20 -4.40 4.08 0.48
C ILE A 20 -5.27 5.18 1.10
N LEU A 21 -4.84 5.71 2.24
CA LEU A 21 -5.45 6.89 2.84
C LEU A 21 -4.68 8.14 2.45
N VAL A 22 -5.41 9.22 2.20
CA VAL A 22 -4.84 10.52 1.82
C VAL A 22 -5.16 11.50 2.93
N ASP A 23 -4.15 12.23 3.44
CA ASP A 23 -4.39 13.29 4.43
C ASP A 23 -4.94 14.57 3.76
N LEU A 24 -5.05 15.67 4.50
CA LEU A 24 -5.63 16.92 3.99
C LEU A 24 -4.56 17.97 3.64
N PRO A 25 -4.59 18.59 2.44
CA PRO A 25 -3.61 19.60 2.02
C PRO A 25 -3.83 20.94 2.73
N ILE A 26 -2.77 21.67 3.06
CA ILE A 26 -2.87 22.97 3.77
C ILE A 26 -3.74 23.96 2.97
N ARG A 27 -4.67 24.61 3.68
CA ARG A 27 -5.48 25.70 3.12
C ARG A 27 -4.69 27.00 3.10
N TYR A 28 -4.28 27.42 1.89
CA TYR A 28 -3.55 28.67 1.68
C TYR A 28 -4.46 29.88 1.44
N ASP A 29 -5.76 29.66 1.33
CA ASP A 29 -6.78 30.71 1.36
C ASP A 29 -6.97 31.31 2.76
N LEU A 30 -6.44 30.63 3.79
CA LEU A 30 -6.45 31.04 5.19
C LEU A 30 -5.04 31.23 5.73
N PRO A 31 -4.83 32.07 6.76
CA PRO A 31 -3.54 32.13 7.43
C PRO A 31 -3.21 30.78 8.08
N LEU A 32 -1.91 30.48 8.18
CA LEU A 32 -1.41 29.21 8.72
C LEU A 32 -1.85 28.95 10.17
N TRP A 33 -2.07 30.02 10.93
CA TRP A 33 -2.51 30.00 12.33
C TRP A 33 -4.04 29.96 12.50
N SER A 34 -4.81 29.95 11.41
CA SER A 34 -6.28 29.82 11.47
C SER A 34 -6.70 28.57 12.24
N SER A 35 -7.86 28.65 12.90
CA SER A 35 -8.47 27.51 13.58
C SER A 35 -8.70 26.33 12.64
N VAL A 36 -9.06 26.60 11.38
CA VAL A 36 -9.24 25.59 10.33
C VAL A 36 -7.94 24.84 10.05
N ASN A 37 -6.84 25.53 9.77
CA ASN A 37 -5.54 24.87 9.53
C ASN A 37 -5.03 24.15 10.80
N LYS A 38 -5.30 24.67 11.99
CA LYS A 38 -4.99 23.97 13.26
C LYS A 38 -5.76 22.66 13.39
N LEU A 39 -7.08 22.68 13.14
CA LEU A 39 -7.92 21.49 13.17
C LEU A 39 -7.48 20.48 12.11
N GLN A 40 -7.21 20.95 10.89
CA GLN A 40 -6.73 20.10 9.81
C GLN A 40 -5.43 19.37 10.16
N ARG A 41 -4.45 20.07 10.77
CA ARG A 41 -3.23 19.41 11.26
C ARG A 41 -3.53 18.35 12.31
N LYS A 42 -4.44 18.62 13.25
CA LYS A 42 -4.88 17.64 14.25
C LYS A 42 -5.52 16.42 13.59
N THR A 43 -6.38 16.62 12.59
CA THR A 43 -7.00 15.54 11.82
C THR A 43 -5.95 14.73 11.06
N ASN A 44 -4.97 15.37 10.40
CA ASN A 44 -3.90 14.67 9.70
C ASN A 44 -3.02 13.84 10.65
N THR A 45 -2.76 14.33 11.86
CA THR A 45 -2.10 13.54 12.92
C THR A 45 -2.91 12.31 13.27
N ALA A 46 -4.22 12.45 13.49
CA ALA A 46 -5.10 11.32 13.80
C ALA A 46 -5.21 10.31 12.64
N ILE A 47 -5.23 10.77 11.38
CA ILE A 47 -5.18 9.89 10.20
C ILE A 47 -3.86 9.10 10.18
N LYS A 48 -2.73 9.76 10.46
CA LYS A 48 -1.42 9.10 10.50
C LYS A 48 -1.34 8.05 11.61
N GLU A 49 -1.84 8.38 12.80
CA GLU A 49 -1.96 7.42 13.91
C GLU A 49 -2.86 6.25 13.56
N LEU A 50 -3.98 6.49 12.87
CA LEU A 50 -4.86 5.43 12.39
C LEU A 50 -4.13 4.50 11.41
N CYS A 51 -3.44 5.05 10.41
CA CYS A 51 -2.70 4.25 9.43
C CYS A 51 -1.65 3.35 10.11
N SER A 52 -0.96 3.86 11.15
CA SER A 52 0.08 3.10 11.85
C SER A 52 -0.42 1.86 12.62
N LYS A 53 -1.74 1.70 12.77
CA LYS A 53 -2.37 0.55 13.45
C LYS A 53 -2.67 -0.62 12.51
N TYR A 54 -2.56 -0.43 11.19
CA TYR A 54 -3.02 -1.40 10.20
C TYR A 54 -1.97 -1.59 9.10
N ASP A 55 -1.45 -2.81 8.98
CA ASP A 55 -0.39 -3.13 8.00
C ASP A 55 -0.89 -3.07 6.54
N ASN A 56 -2.20 -3.23 6.32
CA ASN A 56 -2.80 -3.14 4.99
C ASN A 56 -3.11 -1.70 4.57
N VAL A 57 -2.70 -0.69 5.33
CA VAL A 57 -3.00 0.73 5.08
C VAL A 57 -1.72 1.52 4.86
N SER A 58 -1.62 2.17 3.71
CA SER A 58 -0.55 3.14 3.41
C SER A 58 -1.11 4.57 3.41
N ILE A 59 -0.25 5.56 3.64
CA ILE A 59 -0.63 6.97 3.70
C ILE A 59 0.04 7.81 2.62
N VAL A 60 -0.75 8.60 1.90
CA VAL A 60 -0.28 9.66 0.99
C VAL A 60 -0.37 11.00 1.71
N VAL A 61 0.79 11.61 1.94
CA VAL A 61 0.94 12.86 2.71
C VAL A 61 0.85 14.08 1.79
N VAL A 62 -0.37 14.56 1.55
CA VAL A 62 -0.67 15.77 0.75
C VAL A 62 -0.60 17.05 1.57
N SER A 63 -0.57 16.98 2.89
CA SER A 63 -0.34 18.11 3.79
C SER A 63 0.98 18.84 3.54
N LYS A 64 1.93 18.20 2.86
CA LYS A 64 3.19 18.80 2.38
C LYS A 64 3.07 19.56 1.06
N ALA A 65 1.88 19.59 0.44
CA ALA A 65 1.67 20.30 -0.82
C ALA A 65 1.99 21.79 -0.67
N MET A 66 2.94 22.28 -1.46
CA MET A 66 3.37 23.67 -1.42
C MET A 66 2.32 24.62 -2.03
N ARG A 67 2.40 25.92 -1.70
CA ARG A 67 1.50 26.96 -2.24
C ARG A 67 1.39 26.94 -3.77
N GLN A 68 2.51 26.74 -4.47
CA GLN A 68 2.57 26.67 -5.92
C GLN A 68 1.75 25.53 -6.56
N LEU A 69 1.32 24.53 -5.76
CA LEU A 69 0.45 23.44 -6.20
C LEU A 69 -1.04 23.79 -6.08
N HIS A 70 -1.37 24.95 -5.54
CA HIS A 70 -2.75 25.39 -5.34
C HIS A 70 -3.17 26.43 -6.38
N THR A 71 -4.48 26.57 -6.57
CA THR A 71 -5.08 27.67 -7.32
C THR A 71 -4.72 29.02 -6.71
N ARG A 72 -4.97 30.12 -7.44
CA ARG A 72 -4.72 31.48 -6.95
C ARG A 72 -5.36 31.71 -5.57
N HIS A 73 -6.59 31.23 -5.39
CA HIS A 73 -7.34 31.34 -4.14
C HIS A 73 -6.72 30.56 -2.98
N GLY A 74 -6.04 29.43 -3.24
CA GLY A 74 -5.32 28.68 -2.21
C GLY A 74 -6.08 27.51 -1.57
N LEU A 75 -7.37 27.33 -1.89
CA LEU A 75 -8.19 26.21 -1.39
C LEU A 75 -8.00 24.93 -2.23
N HIS A 76 -8.14 25.04 -3.55
CA HIS A 76 -8.07 23.88 -4.45
C HIS A 76 -6.68 23.68 -5.03
N LEU A 77 -6.33 22.44 -5.37
CA LEU A 77 -5.14 22.14 -6.17
C LEU A 77 -5.29 22.64 -7.62
N ASN A 78 -4.25 23.28 -8.15
CA ASN A 78 -4.19 23.68 -9.56
C ASN A 78 -3.85 22.46 -10.45
N SER A 79 -3.63 22.67 -11.75
CA SER A 79 -3.26 21.58 -12.68
C SER A 79 -1.97 20.87 -12.27
N LYS A 80 -0.93 21.62 -11.86
CA LYS A 80 0.33 21.07 -11.35
C LYS A 80 0.10 20.28 -10.06
N GLY A 81 -0.71 20.80 -9.13
CA GLY A 81 -1.04 20.11 -7.88
C GLY A 81 -1.82 18.81 -8.09
N LYS A 82 -2.76 18.78 -9.04
CA LYS A 82 -3.47 17.54 -9.40
C LYS A 82 -2.55 16.49 -9.98
N LYS A 83 -1.63 16.88 -10.89
CA LYS A 83 -0.61 15.97 -11.43
C LYS A 83 0.33 15.46 -10.34
N TRP A 84 0.75 16.34 -9.43
CA TRP A 84 1.56 15.97 -8.28
C TRP A 84 0.84 14.96 -7.39
N LEU A 85 -0.41 15.21 -7.01
CA LEU A 85 -1.21 14.27 -6.21
C LEU A 85 -1.37 12.92 -6.91
N ALA A 86 -1.71 12.92 -8.20
CA ALA A 86 -1.83 11.70 -8.98
C ALA A 86 -0.53 10.87 -8.92
N LYS A 87 0.63 11.52 -9.09
CA LYS A 87 1.93 10.84 -8.94
C LYS A 87 2.09 10.21 -7.56
N GLN A 88 1.81 10.95 -6.49
CA GLN A 88 1.93 10.41 -5.12
C GLN A 88 1.04 9.17 -4.89
N ILE A 89 -0.17 9.16 -5.46
CA ILE A 89 -1.07 8.00 -5.38
C ILE A 89 -0.51 6.84 -6.20
N CYS A 90 -0.04 7.09 -7.43
CA CYS A 90 0.58 6.06 -8.26
C CYS A 90 1.81 5.44 -7.59
N ASP A 91 2.69 6.25 -7.01
CA ASP A 91 3.87 5.78 -6.27
C ASP A 91 3.45 4.86 -5.11
N ALA A 92 2.44 5.26 -4.33
CA ALA A 92 1.91 4.45 -3.23
C ALA A 92 1.31 3.12 -3.69
N VAL A 93 0.68 3.06 -4.87
CA VAL A 93 0.20 1.80 -5.46
C VAL A 93 1.37 0.89 -5.84
N VAL A 94 2.43 1.44 -6.43
CA VAL A 94 3.60 0.64 -6.86
C VAL A 94 4.36 0.08 -5.65
N GLU A 95 4.66 0.90 -4.64
CA GLU A 95 5.32 0.45 -3.40
C GLU A 95 4.55 -0.71 -2.75
N VAL A 96 3.22 -0.58 -2.72
CA VAL A 96 2.30 -1.62 -2.25
C VAL A 96 2.45 -2.93 -3.05
N HIS A 97 2.70 -2.90 -4.36
CA HIS A 97 2.87 -4.10 -5.18
C HIS A 97 4.26 -4.73 -5.04
N GLU A 98 5.30 -3.95 -4.77
CA GLU A 98 6.68 -4.44 -4.63
C GLU A 98 6.86 -5.30 -3.36
N GLU A 99 6.19 -4.95 -2.25
CA GLU A 99 6.19 -5.78 -1.03
C GLU A 99 5.68 -7.22 -1.26
N ILE A 100 4.79 -7.41 -2.25
CA ILE A 100 4.18 -8.71 -2.59
C ILE A 100 5.15 -9.56 -3.44
N SER A 101 6.10 -8.92 -4.13
CA SER A 101 6.98 -9.58 -5.12
C SER A 101 8.34 -9.97 -4.57
N THR A 102 8.61 -9.75 -3.27
CA THR A 102 9.85 -10.27 -2.67
C THR A 102 9.71 -11.78 -2.46
N PRO A 103 10.52 -12.63 -3.13
CA PRO A 103 10.54 -14.04 -2.81
C PRO A 103 11.13 -14.19 -1.41
N ILE A 104 10.49 -15.03 -0.60
CA ILE A 104 11.05 -15.55 0.65
C ILE A 104 12.44 -16.08 0.31
N SER A 105 13.48 -15.31 0.62
CA SER A 105 14.86 -15.73 0.53
C SER A 105 15.05 -16.82 1.57
N SER A 106 14.82 -18.07 1.16
CA SER A 106 15.25 -19.25 1.90
C SER A 106 16.72 -19.09 2.25
N SER A 107 17.01 -18.91 3.53
CA SER A 107 18.37 -19.08 4.05
C SER A 107 18.88 -20.48 3.64
N PRO A 108 20.15 -20.60 3.23
CA PRO A 108 20.67 -21.85 2.70
C PRO A 108 20.79 -22.87 3.84
N VAL A 109 20.16 -24.02 3.66
CA VAL A 109 20.53 -25.23 4.39
C VAL A 109 21.93 -25.61 3.92
N THR A 110 22.93 -25.45 4.78
CA THR A 110 24.30 -25.85 4.50
C THR A 110 24.35 -27.38 4.41
N ILE A 111 24.49 -27.91 3.19
CA ILE A 111 24.87 -29.30 2.94
C ILE A 111 26.39 -29.37 3.10
N GLU A 112 26.85 -29.51 4.34
CA GLU A 112 28.13 -30.18 4.59
C GLU A 112 27.87 -31.28 5.62
N GLU A 113 28.48 -32.44 5.34
CA GLU A 113 28.48 -33.68 6.15
C GLU A 113 27.39 -34.71 5.84
N VAL A 114 27.43 -35.26 4.62
CA VAL A 114 27.01 -36.65 4.34
C VAL A 114 28.13 -37.34 3.56
N LEU A 115 29.05 -38.03 4.28
CA LEU A 115 29.75 -39.24 3.82
C LEU A 115 30.62 -39.84 4.94
N ARG A 116 30.01 -40.75 5.71
CA ARG A 116 30.55 -41.87 6.52
C ARG A 116 29.44 -42.22 7.53
N GLU A 117 28.83 -43.40 7.63
CA GLU A 117 29.18 -44.79 7.30
C GLU A 117 27.87 -45.57 7.01
N ALA A 118 27.96 -46.70 6.31
CA ALA A 118 26.86 -47.68 6.19
C ALA A 118 26.74 -48.52 7.47
N PRO A 119 25.54 -49.03 7.87
CA PRO A 119 25.11 -50.34 7.36
C PRO A 119 23.58 -50.57 7.21
N THR A 120 23.18 -51.20 6.08
CA THR A 120 22.10 -52.22 5.84
C THR A 120 20.64 -52.12 6.40
N PRO A 121 19.65 -52.82 5.79
CA PRO A 121 18.33 -52.25 5.47
C PRO A 121 17.17 -52.73 6.35
N SER A 122 16.05 -52.00 6.34
CA SER A 122 14.69 -52.58 6.24
C SER A 122 13.58 -51.52 6.09
N SER A 123 12.63 -51.83 5.20
CA SER A 123 11.22 -51.37 5.01
C SER A 123 10.77 -50.04 5.65
N THR A 124 10.07 -49.13 4.98
CA THR A 124 8.70 -49.34 4.44
C THR A 124 8.30 -48.16 3.53
N SER A 125 7.61 -48.47 2.43
CA SER A 125 6.90 -47.69 1.37
C SER A 125 5.95 -46.56 1.84
N PRO A 126 5.23 -45.82 0.95
CA PRO A 126 5.54 -45.23 -0.38
C PRO A 126 4.92 -43.82 -0.65
N VAL A 127 5.04 -43.33 -1.92
CA VAL A 127 3.97 -42.62 -2.72
C VAL A 127 3.74 -41.10 -2.41
N ILE A 128 3.54 -40.10 -3.29
CA ILE A 128 3.36 -39.83 -4.75
C ILE A 128 3.56 -38.29 -4.92
N THR A 129 4.40 -37.79 -5.84
CA THR A 129 4.09 -37.16 -7.16
C THR A 129 3.10 -35.97 -7.21
N ALA A 130 3.57 -34.81 -7.71
CA ALA A 130 2.80 -33.78 -8.44
C ALA A 130 3.84 -32.84 -9.11
N SER A 131 4.01 -32.71 -10.43
CA SER A 131 3.14 -32.26 -11.55
C SER A 131 2.61 -30.82 -11.43
N THR A 132 3.23 -29.94 -12.25
CA THR A 132 2.86 -28.68 -12.95
C THR A 132 1.35 -28.34 -13.05
N PRO A 133 0.85 -27.12 -13.45
CA PRO A 133 1.48 -26.04 -14.23
C PRO A 133 1.04 -24.57 -13.98
N GLN A 134 1.65 -23.67 -14.77
CA GLN A 134 1.22 -22.29 -15.08
C GLN A 134 -0.20 -22.19 -15.66
N LEU A 135 -0.88 -21.06 -15.39
CA LEU A 135 -1.70 -20.30 -16.38
C LEU A 135 -2.20 -19.00 -15.72
N PHE A 136 -1.79 -17.80 -16.18
CA PHE A 136 -2.66 -16.59 -16.17
C PHE A 136 -2.00 -15.34 -16.79
N LEU A 137 -2.05 -15.15 -18.12
CA LEU A 137 -1.91 -13.83 -18.74
C LEU A 137 -2.61 -13.80 -20.10
N GLU A 138 -3.94 -13.62 -20.14
CA GLU A 138 -4.61 -13.30 -21.42
C GLU A 138 -5.93 -12.49 -21.33
N THR A 139 -6.30 -11.91 -20.19
CA THR A 139 -7.66 -11.32 -20.06
C THR A 139 -7.75 -9.80 -20.16
N VAL A 140 -6.66 -9.05 -20.38
CA VAL A 140 -6.74 -7.56 -20.35
C VAL A 140 -6.86 -6.91 -21.73
N ALA A 141 -6.77 -7.67 -22.84
CA ALA A 141 -6.78 -7.09 -24.19
C ALA A 141 -8.17 -6.69 -24.74
N ASN A 142 -9.28 -7.02 -24.08
CA ASN A 142 -10.61 -6.96 -24.72
C ASN A 142 -11.62 -5.95 -24.13
N LYS A 143 -11.18 -4.79 -23.62
CA LYS A 143 -12.16 -3.75 -23.21
C LYS A 143 -11.86 -2.31 -23.60
N MET A 144 -11.14 -2.10 -24.71
CA MET A 144 -11.01 -0.80 -25.37
C MET A 144 -11.57 -0.78 -26.81
N LYS A 145 -12.68 -1.49 -27.02
CA LYS A 145 -13.56 -1.32 -28.18
C LYS A 145 -14.99 -1.37 -27.69
N GLU A 146 -15.53 -0.23 -27.28
CA GLU A 146 -16.95 0.13 -27.38
C GLU A 146 -17.17 1.48 -26.69
N THR A 147 -17.25 2.51 -27.54
CA THR A 147 -18.02 3.78 -27.45
C THR A 147 -17.90 4.65 -26.20
#